data_AF-A0A3D0NDE7-F1
#
_entry.id   AF-A0A3D0NDE7-F1
#
_cell.length_a   1.000
_cell.length_b   1.000
_cell.length_c   1.000
_cell.angle_alpha   90.00
_cell.angle_beta   90.00
_cell.angle_gamma   90.00
#
_symmetry.space_group_name_H-M   'P 1'
#
loop_
_entity.id
_entity.type
_entity.pdbx_description
1 polymer ?
#
loop_
_entity_poly.entity_id
_entity_poly.type
_entity_poly.pdbx_seq_one_letter_code
_entity_poly.pdbx_strand_id
1 'polypeptide(L)'
;MKRQLSGILAIAFLLLPFTLIAQDETPASTAQAADTAATEDETTGQTTEDADSNSVVASDEADQSVGSGEDSAADKHWILTPYQIRIWLAVDASPQLQALDASAVSRRVNALVDNWVGAGWDLQMEAPPRKIYTDLLYNFDDLGILDIAALYEPLPEKKEAKIRAVQYDKEEESSDEVEVVEPEVEEEKPRFPIEKQKLITPNLLRQLDKIYATSLRYENGVYELGVAEFDTNARVRVLTAKRSFRNLETLPAQIFSCLKEVFSPIAQVDYNGVTDGKTARIKIRAAAMVADVEAGSPIMIQKGDVLRPVVRKNDRSTQAPEYDGVIEVTWTYMYINDLTVQEDEDLGVLRTNGNGKGQVISTFTMLRNPIAARRNTLQEKYGLLVRPVQESSLLKIVANDRENYTLQGYNVYAKSPKIDPEAEGDAPTLLIGQTDWRGAIEVTQDIFQNQGTTKLVVIYVRNGQQVLARLPIVPGYRALEEVKLPNDDYRLQYEAFFVGFQNSILDYTVQQAVYKIRIEHHINKDEEEKARKLLKELSKVPSAVALNDVLSKREASLQDDPNIDANTKRKIEGMFEKTRKLINEYLQGNDVEGNVLVKMESAVRAKFGDPPAPMTP
;
A
#
# COMPACT_ATOMS: atom_id res chain seq x y z
N MET A 1 -61.38 -15.35 -34.56
CA MET A 1 -61.02 -16.65 -35.18
C MET A 1 -60.57 -17.62 -34.09
N LYS A 2 -60.88 -18.93 -34.27
CA LYS A 2 -60.45 -20.16 -33.53
C LYS A 2 -59.39 -19.98 -32.39
N ARG A 3 -59.74 -20.21 -31.11
CA ARG A 3 -59.66 -21.48 -30.30
C ARG A 3 -58.23 -21.78 -29.77
N GLN A 4 -57.96 -21.81 -28.44
CA GLN A 4 -58.24 -22.87 -27.42
C GLN A 4 -57.36 -24.14 -27.62
N LEU A 5 -56.87 -24.93 -26.63
CA LEU A 5 -56.99 -25.10 -25.16
C LEU A 5 -55.56 -25.39 -24.58
N SER A 6 -55.16 -25.09 -23.32
CA SER A 6 -55.51 -25.63 -21.98
C SER A 6 -55.02 -27.06 -21.63
N GLY A 7 -54.18 -27.19 -20.59
CA GLY A 7 -54.36 -28.20 -19.52
C GLY A 7 -53.25 -29.24 -19.22
N ILE A 8 -53.21 -29.66 -17.94
CA ILE A 8 -52.56 -30.87 -17.35
C ILE A 8 -51.03 -30.75 -17.09
N LEU A 9 -50.44 -31.12 -15.94
CA LEU A 9 -50.89 -31.88 -14.74
C LEU A 9 -50.42 -31.20 -13.42
N ALA A 10 -51.09 -31.49 -12.30
CA ALA A 10 -50.70 -31.07 -10.95
C ALA A 10 -49.75 -32.08 -10.26
N ILE A 11 -49.06 -31.63 -9.20
CA ILE A 11 -48.98 -32.33 -7.89
C ILE A 11 -48.75 -31.25 -6.82
N ALA A 12 -49.42 -31.38 -5.69
CA ALA A 12 -49.34 -30.46 -4.55
C ALA A 12 -48.78 -31.19 -3.33
N PHE A 13 -48.03 -30.48 -2.49
CA PHE A 13 -47.99 -30.68 -1.04
C PHE A 13 -47.65 -29.33 -0.38
N LEU A 14 -48.64 -28.59 0.13
CA LEU A 14 -49.18 -28.65 1.50
C LEU A 14 -48.27 -27.97 2.54
N LEU A 15 -48.57 -26.70 2.86
CA LEU A 15 -48.61 -26.16 4.23
C LEU A 15 -49.35 -24.79 4.20
N LEU A 16 -50.36 -24.65 5.06
CA LEU A 16 -51.26 -23.51 5.27
C LEU A 16 -51.59 -23.48 6.80
N PRO A 17 -52.25 -22.46 7.37
CA PRO A 17 -51.68 -21.17 7.80
C PRO A 17 -52.23 -20.74 9.21
N PHE A 18 -52.46 -19.43 9.44
CA PHE A 18 -53.10 -18.79 10.62
C PHE A 18 -52.26 -18.71 11.94
N THR A 19 -52.30 -17.66 12.78
CA THR A 19 -52.63 -16.20 12.64
C THR A 19 -52.13 -15.43 13.87
N LEU A 20 -52.04 -14.09 13.76
CA LEU A 20 -51.99 -13.16 14.90
C LEU A 20 -53.16 -13.32 15.90
N ILE A 21 -52.87 -13.21 17.20
CA ILE A 21 -53.67 -12.52 18.24
C ILE A 21 -52.68 -11.81 19.21
N ALA A 22 -53.10 -10.72 19.87
CA ALA A 22 -52.30 -9.87 20.75
C ALA A 22 -52.76 -9.93 22.24
N GLN A 23 -52.20 -9.04 23.07
CA GLN A 23 -52.46 -8.76 24.51
C GLN A 23 -51.69 -9.65 25.51
N ASP A 24 -50.76 -9.13 26.33
CA ASP A 24 -50.85 -8.21 27.50
C ASP A 24 -50.92 -8.98 28.85
N GLU A 25 -50.58 -8.28 29.94
CA GLU A 25 -50.58 -8.64 31.36
C GLU A 25 -49.37 -9.40 31.98
N THR A 26 -48.76 -8.72 32.96
CA THR A 26 -47.86 -9.22 34.01
C THR A 26 -48.56 -10.14 35.02
N PRO A 27 -47.83 -10.96 35.80
CA PRO A 27 -47.71 -10.58 37.22
C PRO A 27 -46.38 -10.92 37.94
N ALA A 28 -46.02 -10.05 38.90
CA ALA A 28 -45.61 -10.31 40.29
C ALA A 28 -44.94 -11.67 40.66
N SER A 29 -43.73 -11.72 41.24
CA SER A 29 -43.29 -11.27 42.59
C SER A 29 -43.19 -12.40 43.63
N THR A 30 -41.95 -12.69 44.06
CA THR A 30 -41.55 -13.22 45.37
C THR A 30 -40.07 -12.82 45.57
N ALA A 31 -39.73 -11.97 46.55
CA ALA A 31 -39.37 -12.32 47.94
C ALA A 31 -38.02 -13.08 48.03
N GLN A 32 -37.08 -12.79 48.95
CA GLN A 32 -37.17 -12.00 50.19
C GLN A 32 -35.76 -11.53 50.64
N ALA A 33 -35.67 -10.58 51.58
CA ALA A 33 -34.41 -9.98 52.07
C ALA A 33 -34.11 -10.30 53.54
N ALA A 34 -32.82 -10.19 53.93
CA ALA A 34 -32.29 -9.87 55.26
C ALA A 34 -30.80 -9.49 55.07
N ASP A 35 -30.34 -8.28 55.41
CA ASP A 35 -29.86 -7.83 56.74
C ASP A 35 -28.78 -8.75 57.36
N THR A 36 -27.66 -8.24 57.90
CA THR A 36 -27.64 -7.22 58.96
C THR A 36 -26.27 -6.51 59.12
N ALA A 37 -26.32 -5.24 59.53
CA ALA A 37 -25.42 -4.48 60.45
C ALA A 37 -23.87 -4.53 60.39
N ALA A 38 -23.29 -3.36 60.67
CA ALA A 38 -21.87 -3.13 60.95
C ALA A 38 -21.56 -3.04 62.46
N THR A 39 -20.30 -3.26 62.84
CA THR A 39 -19.70 -2.73 64.08
C THR A 39 -18.19 -2.45 63.89
N GLU A 40 -17.64 -1.64 64.79
CA GLU A 40 -16.32 -0.98 64.74
C GLU A 40 -15.19 -1.80 65.43
N ASP A 41 -14.03 -1.13 65.54
CA ASP A 41 -12.97 -1.25 66.57
C ASP A 41 -11.79 -2.27 66.45
N GLU A 42 -10.64 -1.67 66.13
CA GLU A 42 -9.48 -1.46 67.03
C GLU A 42 -8.53 -2.62 67.49
N THR A 43 -7.25 -2.40 67.17
CA THR A 43 -6.02 -2.61 67.99
C THR A 43 -5.35 -3.98 68.26
N THR A 44 -4.10 -4.06 67.75
CA THR A 44 -2.84 -4.42 68.46
C THR A 44 -2.40 -5.90 68.68
N GLY A 45 -1.10 -6.15 68.40
CA GLY A 45 -0.29 -7.32 68.80
C GLY A 45 0.49 -7.92 67.62
N GLN A 46 1.81 -7.73 67.42
CA GLN A 46 2.97 -8.28 68.17
C GLN A 46 2.82 -9.79 68.47
N THR A 47 3.77 -10.71 68.24
CA THR A 47 5.20 -10.69 67.78
C THR A 47 5.57 -12.13 67.29
N THR A 48 6.77 -12.56 66.86
CA THR A 48 8.18 -12.08 66.89
C THR A 48 9.01 -12.76 65.76
N GLU A 49 10.25 -12.28 65.52
CA GLU A 49 11.46 -13.03 65.06
C GLU A 49 11.46 -13.72 63.65
N ASP A 50 12.56 -13.78 62.90
CA ASP A 50 13.98 -13.64 63.28
C ASP A 50 14.88 -12.94 62.22
N ALA A 51 16.13 -12.64 62.59
CA ALA A 51 17.11 -11.82 61.87
C ALA A 51 17.63 -12.44 60.52
N ASP A 52 18.22 -11.68 59.59
CA ASP A 52 19.62 -11.23 59.74
C ASP A 52 20.02 -9.98 58.92
N SER A 53 21.14 -9.38 59.31
CA SER A 53 21.59 -8.04 58.91
C SER A 53 22.73 -8.04 57.88
N ASN A 54 22.76 -7.03 56.99
CA ASN A 54 23.82 -6.01 57.09
C ASN A 54 23.57 -4.76 56.23
N SER A 55 24.01 -3.62 56.75
CA SER A 55 23.92 -2.31 56.13
C SER A 55 25.27 -1.84 55.57
N VAL A 56 25.25 -1.02 54.52
CA VAL A 56 26.28 0.00 54.31
C VAL A 56 25.58 1.32 53.99
N VAL A 57 25.90 2.34 54.76
CA VAL A 57 25.34 3.69 54.69
C VAL A 57 26.32 4.60 53.94
N ALA A 58 25.82 5.42 53.03
CA ALA A 58 26.43 6.70 52.65
C ALA A 58 25.39 7.59 51.94
N SER A 59 24.66 8.38 52.72
CA SER A 59 24.05 9.62 52.25
C SER A 59 25.06 10.75 52.42
N ASP A 60 25.15 11.65 51.44
CA ASP A 60 25.29 13.09 51.73
C ASP A 60 24.92 13.92 50.50
N GLU A 61 24.59 15.18 50.75
CA GLU A 61 23.73 16.01 49.91
C GLU A 61 24.47 16.92 48.91
N ALA A 62 23.67 17.48 48.00
CA ALA A 62 23.87 18.76 47.32
C ALA A 62 25.06 18.92 46.34
N ASP A 63 24.71 19.00 45.05
CA ASP A 63 25.09 20.20 44.29
C ASP A 63 23.92 20.67 43.41
N GLN A 64 23.42 21.88 43.68
CA GLN A 64 22.35 22.52 42.91
C GLN A 64 22.94 23.34 41.76
N SER A 65 23.20 22.72 40.62
CA SER A 65 23.46 23.47 39.39
C SER A 65 22.14 23.92 38.74
N VAL A 66 21.71 25.13 39.11
CA VAL A 66 20.57 25.83 38.47
C VAL A 66 20.97 26.22 37.04
N GLY A 67 20.83 25.27 36.11
CA GLY A 67 20.81 25.53 34.67
C GLY A 67 19.40 25.90 34.26
N SER A 68 19.19 27.17 33.86
CA SER A 68 17.92 27.67 33.36
C SER A 68 17.55 27.03 32.01
N GLY A 69 16.90 25.87 32.05
CA GLY A 69 16.22 25.31 30.89
C GLY A 69 14.97 26.14 30.59
N GLU A 70 14.96 26.83 29.46
CA GLU A 70 13.78 27.53 28.96
C GLU A 70 12.67 26.51 28.67
N ASP A 71 11.62 26.57 29.51
CA ASP A 71 10.29 25.99 29.38
C ASP A 71 10.11 24.88 28.33
N SER A 72 10.10 23.63 28.81
CA SER A 72 9.44 22.57 28.06
C SER A 72 7.96 22.95 27.88
N ALA A 73 7.45 22.79 26.66
CA ALA A 73 6.02 22.85 26.43
C ALA A 73 5.37 21.72 27.24
N ALA A 74 4.77 22.08 28.38
CA ALA A 74 4.16 21.15 29.33
C ALA A 74 3.28 20.13 28.63
N ASP A 75 3.31 18.87 29.08
CA ASP A 75 2.69 17.69 28.44
C ASP A 75 1.26 17.95 27.93
N LYS A 76 1.16 18.46 26.70
CA LYS A 76 -0.12 18.73 26.04
C LYS A 76 -0.76 17.40 25.73
N HIS A 77 -1.82 17.05 26.47
CA HIS A 77 -2.53 15.78 26.27
C HIS A 77 -3.07 15.72 24.83
N TRP A 78 -2.44 14.90 23.98
CA TRP A 78 -2.60 14.86 22.52
C TRP A 78 -4.06 14.80 22.04
N ILE A 79 -4.90 14.09 22.80
CA ILE A 79 -6.32 13.86 22.50
C ILE A 79 -7.23 15.01 23.00
N LEU A 80 -6.83 15.73 24.06
CA LEU A 80 -7.64 16.73 24.79
C LEU A 80 -7.24 18.19 24.52
N THR A 81 -6.29 18.43 23.62
CA THR A 81 -5.83 19.77 23.26
C THR A 81 -6.13 20.06 21.79
N PRO A 82 -6.51 21.29 21.42
CA PRO A 82 -6.81 21.65 20.04
C PRO A 82 -5.57 21.58 19.16
N TYR A 83 -5.78 21.47 17.84
CA TYR A 83 -4.71 21.67 16.86
C TYR A 83 -4.21 23.12 16.92
N GLN A 84 -2.90 23.29 17.06
CA GLN A 84 -2.23 24.59 17.02
C GLN A 84 -1.86 24.91 15.57
N ILE A 85 -2.59 25.82 14.94
CA ILE A 85 -2.54 26.02 13.49
C ILE A 85 -2.15 27.44 13.14
N ARG A 86 -1.30 27.56 12.12
CA ARG A 86 -0.93 28.86 11.56
C ARG A 86 -1.13 28.94 10.06
N ILE A 87 -1.81 29.98 9.60
CA ILE A 87 -1.90 30.35 8.18
C ILE A 87 -0.88 31.45 7.90
N TRP A 88 -0.01 31.22 6.93
CA TRP A 88 0.86 32.25 6.37
C TRP A 88 0.29 32.75 5.06
N LEU A 89 -0.10 34.03 5.00
CA LEU A 89 -0.58 34.66 3.78
C LEU A 89 0.53 35.50 3.14
N ALA A 90 1.11 35.00 2.04
CA ALA A 90 1.90 35.80 1.12
C ALA A 90 0.96 36.47 0.10
N VAL A 91 1.19 37.75 -0.18
CA VAL A 91 0.34 38.56 -1.05
C VAL A 91 1.23 39.27 -2.06
N ASP A 92 0.93 39.14 -3.34
CA ASP A 92 1.66 39.86 -4.38
C ASP A 92 1.54 41.40 -4.24
N ALA A 93 2.59 42.11 -4.67
CA ALA A 93 2.71 43.56 -4.57
C ALA A 93 1.80 44.34 -5.56
N SER A 94 1.02 43.65 -6.39
CA SER A 94 0.05 44.24 -7.33
C SER A 94 -0.83 45.32 -6.69
N PRO A 95 -1.05 46.48 -7.35
CA PRO A 95 -1.86 47.59 -6.80
C PRO A 95 -3.25 47.19 -6.31
N GLN A 96 -3.86 46.19 -6.95
CA GLN A 96 -5.17 45.62 -6.62
C GLN A 96 -5.20 44.91 -5.26
N LEU A 97 -4.03 44.45 -4.77
CA LEU A 97 -3.87 43.74 -3.50
C LEU A 97 -3.32 44.63 -2.39
N GLN A 98 -2.75 45.81 -2.70
CA GLN A 98 -2.22 46.75 -1.70
C GLN A 98 -3.31 47.29 -0.74
N ALA A 99 -4.58 47.28 -1.16
CA ALA A 99 -5.73 47.68 -0.34
C ALA A 99 -6.30 46.55 0.55
N LEU A 100 -5.67 45.36 0.57
CA LEU A 100 -6.17 44.20 1.31
C LEU A 100 -5.98 44.35 2.83
N ASP A 101 -7.06 44.52 3.57
CA ASP A 101 -7.05 44.41 5.04
C ASP A 101 -6.93 42.94 5.47
N ALA A 102 -5.70 42.48 5.67
CA ALA A 102 -5.39 41.14 6.17
C ALA A 102 -6.04 40.83 7.54
N SER A 103 -6.33 41.85 8.37
CA SER A 103 -6.98 41.68 9.67
C SER A 103 -8.50 41.46 9.54
N ALA A 104 -9.14 42.07 8.54
CA ALA A 104 -10.51 41.73 8.17
C ALA A 104 -10.62 40.33 7.55
N VAL A 105 -9.66 39.95 6.69
CA VAL A 105 -9.58 38.58 6.14
C VAL A 105 -9.43 37.56 7.26
N SER A 106 -8.44 37.73 8.13
CA SER A 106 -8.16 36.85 9.28
C SER A 106 -9.39 36.63 10.17
N ARG A 107 -10.04 37.71 10.63
CA ARG A 107 -11.26 37.62 11.44
C ARG A 107 -12.37 36.84 10.75
N ARG A 108 -12.54 37.00 9.43
CA ARG A 108 -13.59 36.31 8.66
C ARG A 108 -13.25 34.85 8.35
N VAL A 109 -11.97 34.52 8.16
CA VAL A 109 -11.51 33.12 8.04
C VAL A 109 -11.69 32.39 9.37
N ASN A 110 -11.24 32.98 10.49
CA ASN A 110 -11.42 32.39 11.83
C ASN A 110 -12.90 32.14 12.11
N ALA A 111 -13.78 33.12 11.92
CA ALA A 111 -15.22 32.93 12.11
C ALA A 111 -15.84 31.82 11.23
N LEU A 112 -15.31 31.56 10.01
CA LEU A 112 -15.76 30.43 9.18
C LEU A 112 -15.24 29.08 9.70
N VAL A 113 -14.02 29.05 10.21
CA VAL A 113 -13.39 27.87 10.81
C VAL A 113 -14.05 27.50 12.14
N ASP A 114 -14.27 28.47 13.03
CA ASP A 114 -14.93 28.26 14.33
C ASP A 114 -16.32 27.63 14.15
N ASN A 115 -17.08 28.06 13.13
CA ASN A 115 -18.39 27.47 12.78
C ASN A 115 -18.31 26.07 12.16
N TRP A 116 -17.13 25.60 11.73
CA TRP A 116 -16.95 24.31 11.05
C TRP A 116 -16.30 23.24 11.93
N VAL A 117 -15.37 23.62 12.80
CA VAL A 117 -14.60 22.71 13.65
C VAL A 117 -14.71 23.03 15.14
N GLY A 118 -15.29 24.17 15.50
CA GLY A 118 -15.42 24.62 16.89
C GLY A 118 -14.07 24.70 17.61
N ALA A 119 -14.08 24.38 18.89
CA ALA A 119 -12.90 24.40 19.76
C ALA A 119 -11.80 23.37 19.41
N GLY A 120 -11.93 22.60 18.32
CA GLY A 120 -10.92 21.64 17.90
C GLY A 120 -9.67 22.27 17.27
N TRP A 121 -9.75 23.51 16.78
CA TRP A 121 -8.61 24.27 16.23
C TRP A 121 -8.39 25.55 17.03
N ASP A 122 -7.12 25.91 17.19
CA ASP A 122 -6.65 27.24 17.59
C ASP A 122 -5.87 27.82 16.39
N LEU A 123 -6.49 28.78 15.72
CA LEU A 123 -6.07 29.26 14.41
C LEU A 123 -5.59 30.72 14.45
N GLN A 124 -4.37 30.94 13.98
CA GLN A 124 -3.78 32.26 13.84
C GLN A 124 -3.29 32.50 12.41
N MET A 125 -3.50 33.71 11.89
CA MET A 125 -3.12 34.10 10.53
C MET A 125 -2.14 35.26 10.56
N GLU A 126 -0.97 35.10 9.92
CA GLU A 126 0.10 36.10 9.90
C GLU A 126 0.80 36.17 8.53
N ALA A 127 1.70 37.14 8.37
CA ALA A 127 2.59 37.21 7.20
C ALA A 127 3.74 36.18 7.35
N PRO A 128 4.13 35.47 6.27
CA PRO A 128 5.23 34.51 6.35
C PRO A 128 6.58 35.17 6.65
N PRO A 129 7.54 34.43 7.24
CA PRO A 129 8.91 34.88 7.39
C PRO A 129 9.51 35.36 6.07
N ARG A 130 10.17 36.53 6.09
CA ARG A 130 10.73 37.19 4.89
C ARG A 130 11.61 36.29 4.02
N LYS A 131 12.28 35.30 4.61
CA LYS A 131 13.16 34.34 3.91
C LYS A 131 12.43 33.44 2.92
N ILE A 132 11.16 33.08 3.16
CA ILE A 132 10.35 32.20 2.28
C ILE A 132 9.20 32.95 1.58
N TYR A 133 9.07 34.26 1.81
CA TYR A 133 7.96 35.05 1.30
C TYR A 133 7.90 35.02 -0.25
N THR A 134 9.07 35.15 -0.89
CA THR A 134 9.19 35.10 -2.36
C THR A 134 8.89 33.71 -2.90
N ASP A 135 9.42 32.66 -2.25
CA ASP A 135 9.18 31.27 -2.68
C ASP A 135 7.71 30.87 -2.54
N LEU A 136 7.03 31.34 -1.49
CA LEU A 136 5.58 31.18 -1.34
C LEU A 136 4.76 31.83 -2.46
N LEU A 137 5.22 32.93 -3.05
CA LEU A 137 4.53 33.58 -4.18
C LEU A 137 4.85 32.92 -5.53
N TYR A 138 6.13 32.63 -5.78
CA TYR A 138 6.61 32.29 -7.13
C TYR A 138 7.00 30.82 -7.30
N ASN A 139 7.46 30.15 -6.24
CA ASN A 139 7.94 28.76 -6.23
C ASN A 139 7.01 27.85 -5.38
N PHE A 140 5.72 28.19 -5.32
CA PHE A 140 4.74 27.60 -4.40
C PHE A 140 4.56 26.08 -4.55
N ASP A 141 4.73 25.56 -5.77
CA ASP A 141 4.61 24.12 -6.03
C ASP A 141 5.87 23.35 -5.60
N ASP A 142 7.05 24.00 -5.57
CA ASP A 142 8.33 23.38 -5.22
C ASP A 142 8.64 23.44 -3.71
N LEU A 143 8.01 24.37 -2.97
CA LEU A 143 8.28 24.59 -1.54
C LEU A 143 8.08 23.30 -0.70
N GLY A 144 9.15 22.83 -0.07
CA GLY A 144 9.17 21.66 0.80
C GLY A 144 9.07 22.02 2.29
N ILE A 145 8.77 21.00 3.10
CA ILE A 145 8.84 21.13 4.56
C ILE A 145 10.27 21.41 5.04
N LEU A 146 11.28 20.96 4.29
CA LEU A 146 12.70 21.17 4.60
C LEU A 146 13.09 22.65 4.48
N ASP A 147 12.52 23.39 3.54
CA ASP A 147 12.76 24.82 3.37
C ASP A 147 12.20 25.62 4.55
N ILE A 148 11.03 25.19 5.07
CA ILE A 148 10.44 25.73 6.29
C ILE A 148 11.27 25.32 7.52
N ALA A 149 11.75 24.07 7.59
CA ALA A 149 12.62 23.59 8.66
C ALA A 149 13.93 24.38 8.75
N ALA A 150 14.54 24.71 7.61
CA ALA A 150 15.75 25.53 7.50
C ALA A 150 15.61 26.97 8.05
N LEU A 151 14.39 27.41 8.41
CA LEU A 151 14.18 28.67 9.11
C LEU A 151 14.37 28.56 10.63
N TYR A 152 14.05 27.42 11.23
CA TYR A 152 13.92 27.27 12.70
C TYR A 152 14.86 26.22 13.30
N GLU A 153 15.29 25.25 12.49
CA GLU A 153 16.13 24.13 12.90
C GLU A 153 17.44 24.17 12.09
N PRO A 154 18.58 23.80 12.71
CA PRO A 154 19.82 23.67 11.96
C PRO A 154 19.60 22.63 10.85
N LEU A 155 20.06 22.93 9.63
CA LEU A 155 20.04 21.93 8.58
C LEU A 155 20.83 20.70 9.06
N PRO A 156 20.28 19.48 8.93
CA PRO A 156 20.98 18.29 9.39
C PRO A 156 22.29 18.16 8.62
N GLU A 157 23.41 18.18 9.33
CA GLU A 157 24.73 17.98 8.74
C GLU A 157 24.71 16.70 7.93
N LYS A 158 25.05 16.82 6.63
CA LYS A 158 25.20 15.63 5.80
C LYS A 158 26.30 14.77 6.40
N LYS A 159 25.94 13.58 6.90
CA LYS A 159 26.89 12.51 7.18
C LYS A 159 27.34 11.89 5.86
N GLU A 160 28.07 12.68 5.06
CA GLU A 160 28.79 12.16 3.90
C GLU A 160 29.79 11.08 4.40
N ALA A 161 30.04 10.06 3.59
CA ALA A 161 30.96 8.94 3.86
C ALA A 161 30.61 7.91 4.97
N LYS A 162 29.34 7.49 5.09
CA LYS A 162 29.06 6.04 5.29
C LYS A 162 28.10 5.49 4.23
N ILE A 163 28.69 5.16 3.09
CA ILE A 163 28.04 4.42 2.01
C ILE A 163 27.46 3.11 2.57
N ARG A 164 26.13 3.03 2.62
CA ARG A 164 25.41 1.78 2.38
C ARG A 164 24.64 1.92 1.08
N ALA A 165 25.39 1.84 -0.02
CA ALA A 165 24.80 1.43 -1.27
C ALA A 165 24.17 0.05 -1.05
N VAL A 166 22.85 -0.02 -1.14
CA VAL A 166 22.16 -1.26 -1.54
C VAL A 166 21.89 -1.13 -3.03
N GLN A 167 22.98 -1.00 -3.79
CA GLN A 167 23.01 -1.45 -5.18
C GLN A 167 23.59 -2.85 -5.13
N TYR A 168 22.79 -3.82 -5.55
CA TYR A 168 23.31 -5.10 -6.00
C TYR A 168 23.75 -4.91 -7.44
N ASP A 169 25.03 -4.66 -7.65
CA ASP A 169 25.74 -5.15 -8.83
C ASP A 169 27.06 -5.70 -8.34
N LYS A 170 27.34 -6.94 -8.74
CA LYS A 170 28.46 -7.74 -8.23
C LYS A 170 29.31 -8.15 -9.42
N GLU A 171 30.09 -7.21 -9.92
CA GLU A 171 31.17 -7.53 -10.85
C GLU A 171 32.46 -7.74 -10.06
N GLU A 172 33.10 -8.87 -10.34
CA GLU A 172 34.35 -9.28 -9.72
C GLU A 172 35.49 -8.60 -10.45
N GLU A 173 36.35 -7.86 -9.75
CA GLU A 173 37.72 -7.68 -10.24
C GLU A 173 38.74 -7.61 -9.11
N SER A 174 39.96 -7.99 -9.50
CA SER A 174 41.09 -8.44 -8.70
C SER A 174 41.51 -7.62 -7.49
N SER A 175 41.95 -8.35 -6.46
CA SER A 175 42.86 -7.86 -5.42
C SER A 175 44.15 -7.27 -5.99
N ASP A 176 44.51 -6.08 -5.52
CA ASP A 176 45.90 -5.70 -5.27
C ASP A 176 45.95 -4.81 -4.02
N GLU A 177 46.82 -5.17 -3.07
CA GLU A 177 47.04 -4.41 -1.84
C GLU A 177 47.94 -3.20 -2.14
N VAL A 178 47.37 -1.99 -2.09
CA VAL A 178 48.16 -0.75 -2.06
C VAL A 178 47.91 -0.05 -0.74
N GLU A 179 48.95 -0.01 0.08
CA GLU A 179 49.01 0.70 1.35
C GLU A 179 49.02 2.21 1.08
N VAL A 180 47.82 2.81 0.97
CA VAL A 180 47.67 4.25 0.77
C VAL A 180 47.94 4.96 2.09
N VAL A 181 49.12 5.56 2.20
CA VAL A 181 49.46 6.54 3.23
C VAL A 181 48.43 7.67 3.20
N GLU A 182 47.69 7.87 4.29
CA GLU A 182 46.80 9.02 4.45
C GLU A 182 47.63 10.31 4.35
N PRO A 183 47.37 11.21 3.39
CA PRO A 183 47.93 12.55 3.47
C PRO A 183 47.21 13.27 4.61
N GLU A 184 47.98 13.89 5.52
CA GLU A 184 47.43 14.86 6.46
C GLU A 184 46.80 16.01 5.66
N VAL A 185 45.48 15.99 5.50
CA VAL A 185 44.73 17.09 4.91
C VAL A 185 44.73 18.21 5.94
N GLU A 186 45.65 19.17 5.77
CA GLU A 186 45.55 20.45 6.46
C GLU A 186 44.14 21.00 6.22
N GLU A 187 43.40 21.26 7.30
CA GLU A 187 42.07 21.88 7.22
C GLU A 187 42.21 23.29 6.63
N GLU A 188 42.09 23.42 5.30
CA GLU A 188 41.95 24.69 4.61
C GLU A 188 40.67 25.38 5.13
N LYS A 189 40.83 26.17 6.18
CA LYS A 189 39.76 27.00 6.73
C LYS A 189 39.19 27.82 5.58
N PRO A 190 37.89 27.68 5.26
CA PRO A 190 37.34 28.27 4.05
C PRO A 190 37.61 29.77 4.05
N ARG A 191 38.04 30.27 2.89
CA ARG A 191 38.49 31.66 2.67
C ARG A 191 37.46 32.72 3.10
N PHE A 192 36.21 32.31 3.24
CA PHE A 192 35.14 33.04 3.91
C PHE A 192 34.61 32.18 5.07
N PRO A 193 34.33 32.77 6.25
CA PRO A 193 33.69 32.02 7.32
C PRO A 193 32.34 31.49 6.83
N ILE A 194 32.06 30.22 7.10
CA ILE A 194 30.75 29.62 6.82
C ILE A 194 29.69 30.50 7.48
N GLU A 195 28.79 31.09 6.69
CA GLU A 195 27.72 31.93 7.24
C GLU A 195 26.82 31.09 8.15
N LYS A 196 26.98 31.27 9.46
CA LYS A 196 26.18 30.54 10.45
C LYS A 196 24.70 30.83 10.19
N GLN A 197 23.95 29.77 9.91
CA GLN A 197 22.52 29.80 9.63
C GLN A 197 21.78 30.58 10.74
N LYS A 198 21.28 31.78 10.43
CA LYS A 198 20.49 32.58 11.37
C LYS A 198 19.09 31.96 11.50
N LEU A 199 18.93 31.10 12.49
CA LEU A 199 17.65 30.51 12.87
C LEU A 199 16.71 31.57 13.45
N ILE A 200 15.41 31.41 13.21
CA ILE A 200 14.35 32.22 13.78
C ILE A 200 13.95 31.61 15.13
N THR A 201 13.88 32.44 16.16
CA THR A 201 13.38 32.07 17.48
C THR A 201 12.07 32.82 17.77
N PRO A 202 11.07 32.18 18.43
CA PRO A 202 11.03 30.78 18.85
C PRO A 202 10.85 29.80 17.67
N ASN A 203 11.18 28.52 17.89
CA ASN A 203 10.97 27.46 16.90
C ASN A 203 9.48 27.07 16.84
N LEU A 204 8.76 27.64 15.87
CA LEU A 204 7.33 27.39 15.67
C LEU A 204 7.01 25.92 15.33
N LEU A 205 7.96 25.18 14.74
CA LEU A 205 7.75 23.78 14.33
C LEU A 205 7.68 22.79 15.52
N ARG A 206 7.87 23.26 16.76
CA ARG A 206 7.64 22.50 18.00
C ARG A 206 6.38 22.92 18.75
N GLN A 207 5.81 24.07 18.39
CA GLN A 207 4.68 24.69 19.08
C GLN A 207 3.37 24.49 18.32
N LEU A 208 3.45 24.50 16.99
CA LEU A 208 2.35 24.28 16.05
C LEU A 208 2.26 22.80 15.68
N ASP A 209 1.05 22.35 15.33
CA ASP A 209 0.76 21.04 14.72
C ASP A 209 0.76 21.11 13.18
N LYS A 210 0.31 22.24 12.61
CA LYS A 210 0.21 22.46 11.16
C LYS A 210 0.50 23.91 10.76
N ILE A 211 1.10 24.07 9.59
CA ILE A 211 1.29 25.36 8.91
C ILE A 211 0.60 25.28 7.55
N TYR A 212 -0.24 26.27 7.24
CA TYR A 212 -0.84 26.45 5.92
C TYR A 212 -0.16 27.58 5.18
N ALA A 213 0.65 27.21 4.18
CA ALA A 213 1.21 28.14 3.22
C ALA A 213 0.12 28.63 2.29
N THR A 214 -0.15 29.94 2.27
CA THR A 214 -1.15 30.56 1.39
C THR A 214 -0.49 31.59 0.49
N SER A 215 -0.68 31.44 -0.81
CA SER A 215 -0.18 32.33 -1.87
C SER A 215 -1.36 33.03 -2.53
N LEU A 216 -1.33 34.36 -2.62
CA LEU A 216 -2.33 35.16 -3.31
C LEU A 216 -1.68 36.07 -4.36
N ARG A 217 -1.98 35.83 -5.63
CA ARG A 217 -1.51 36.61 -6.78
C ARG A 217 -2.66 37.24 -7.55
N TYR A 218 -2.36 38.26 -8.36
CA TYR A 218 -3.31 38.85 -9.30
C TYR A 218 -2.73 38.84 -10.70
N GLU A 219 -3.24 37.96 -11.55
CA GLU A 219 -2.74 37.74 -12.91
C GLU A 219 -3.89 37.80 -13.91
N ASN A 220 -3.68 38.49 -15.04
CA ASN A 220 -4.62 38.53 -16.17
C ASN A 220 -6.09 38.90 -15.80
N GLY A 221 -6.29 39.71 -14.75
CA GLY A 221 -7.61 40.12 -14.28
C GLY A 221 -8.29 39.14 -13.32
N VAL A 222 -7.57 38.13 -12.83
CA VAL A 222 -8.06 37.06 -11.95
C VAL A 222 -7.15 36.96 -10.72
N TYR A 223 -7.73 36.68 -9.56
CA TYR A 223 -7.00 36.34 -8.35
C TYR A 223 -6.71 34.84 -8.35
N GLU A 224 -5.44 34.48 -8.19
CA GLU A 224 -5.00 33.11 -8.00
C GLU A 224 -4.64 32.87 -6.54
N LEU A 225 -5.24 31.84 -5.94
CA LEU A 225 -5.03 31.44 -4.56
C LEU A 225 -4.51 30.00 -4.53
N GLY A 226 -3.33 29.80 -3.94
CA GLY A 226 -2.80 28.49 -3.56
C GLY A 226 -2.82 28.33 -2.04
N VAL A 227 -3.23 27.16 -1.54
CA VAL A 227 -3.10 26.77 -0.13
C VAL A 227 -2.48 25.38 -0.04
N ALA A 228 -1.39 25.23 0.73
CA ALA A 228 -0.70 23.96 0.94
C ALA A 228 -0.58 23.65 2.43
N GLU A 229 -0.89 22.42 2.82
CA GLU A 229 -0.70 21.92 4.19
C GLU A 229 0.72 21.39 4.39
N PHE A 230 1.36 21.88 5.46
CA PHE A 230 2.57 21.35 6.03
C PHE A 230 2.29 20.84 7.45
N ASP A 231 2.39 19.54 7.66
CA ASP A 231 2.27 18.94 8.99
C ASP A 231 3.62 19.02 9.70
N THR A 232 3.65 19.71 10.84
CA THR A 232 4.90 19.91 11.58
C THR A 232 5.27 18.64 12.34
N ASN A 233 4.31 17.93 12.93
CA ASN A 233 4.55 16.71 13.71
C ASN A 233 5.19 15.62 12.84
N ALA A 234 4.57 15.26 11.72
CA ALA A 234 5.11 14.31 10.78
C ALA A 234 6.28 14.86 9.95
N ARG A 235 6.49 16.19 9.94
CA ARG A 235 7.48 16.90 9.10
C ARG A 235 7.33 16.54 7.61
N VAL A 236 6.11 16.67 7.07
CA VAL A 236 5.81 16.44 5.65
C VAL A 236 4.87 17.49 5.06
N ARG A 237 4.96 17.71 3.74
CA ARG A 237 3.92 18.39 2.96
C ARG A 237 2.82 17.38 2.64
N VAL A 238 1.54 17.79 2.74
CA VAL A 238 0.40 16.86 2.67
C VAL A 238 -0.41 17.03 1.39
N LEU A 239 -1.27 18.05 1.33
CA LEU A 239 -2.11 18.35 0.18
C LEU A 239 -1.96 19.82 -0.23
N THR A 240 -2.36 20.13 -1.46
CA THR A 240 -2.33 21.49 -2.01
C THR A 240 -3.59 21.72 -2.84
N ALA A 241 -4.32 22.79 -2.54
CA ALA A 241 -5.51 23.21 -3.27
C ALA A 241 -5.24 24.55 -3.96
N LYS A 242 -5.82 24.74 -5.16
CA LYS A 242 -5.75 25.99 -5.92
C LYS A 242 -7.16 26.48 -6.26
N ARG A 243 -7.33 27.80 -6.35
CA ARG A 243 -8.58 28.48 -6.74
C ARG A 243 -8.28 29.72 -7.58
N SER A 244 -9.14 29.99 -8.54
CA SER A 244 -9.10 31.19 -9.38
C SER A 244 -10.45 31.91 -9.30
N PHE A 245 -10.47 33.20 -8.96
CA PHE A 245 -11.70 33.96 -8.74
C PHE A 245 -11.54 35.45 -9.09
N ARG A 246 -12.66 36.17 -9.25
CA ARG A 246 -12.66 37.58 -9.72
C ARG A 246 -13.02 38.64 -8.67
N ASN A 247 -13.69 38.28 -7.58
CA ASN A 247 -14.05 39.23 -6.51
C ASN A 247 -13.19 39.01 -5.26
N LEU A 248 -12.36 39.99 -4.91
CA LEU A 248 -11.48 39.96 -3.73
C LEU A 248 -12.25 39.81 -2.41
N GLU A 249 -13.50 40.29 -2.32
CA GLU A 249 -14.35 40.11 -1.12
C GLU A 249 -14.65 38.64 -0.81
N THR A 250 -14.54 37.75 -1.81
CA THR A 250 -14.75 36.30 -1.62
C THR A 250 -13.52 35.58 -1.09
N LEU A 251 -12.36 36.25 -1.01
CA LEU A 251 -11.08 35.66 -0.55
C LEU A 251 -11.20 34.87 0.77
N PRO A 252 -11.86 35.35 1.84
CA PRO A 252 -11.98 34.58 3.08
C PRO A 252 -12.73 33.26 2.89
N ALA A 253 -13.76 33.24 2.03
CA ALA A 253 -14.51 32.03 1.71
C ALA A 253 -13.71 31.08 0.79
N GLN A 254 -12.86 31.61 -0.10
CA GLN A 254 -11.96 30.80 -0.94
C GLN A 254 -10.84 30.17 -0.10
N ILE A 255 -10.19 30.93 0.80
CA ILE A 255 -9.21 30.41 1.77
C ILE A 255 -9.85 29.29 2.59
N PHE A 256 -11.03 29.55 3.18
CA PHE A 256 -11.76 28.55 3.95
C PHE A 256 -12.11 27.30 3.12
N SER A 257 -12.58 27.45 1.88
CA SER A 257 -12.85 26.31 0.99
C SER A 257 -11.60 25.48 0.71
N CYS A 258 -10.44 26.12 0.53
CA CYS A 258 -9.18 25.40 0.35
C CYS A 258 -8.77 24.65 1.63
N LEU A 259 -8.87 25.28 2.80
CA LEU A 259 -8.56 24.65 4.09
C LEU A 259 -9.39 23.39 4.33
N LYS A 260 -10.69 23.39 3.96
CA LYS A 260 -11.55 22.19 4.05
C LYS A 260 -11.09 21.04 3.18
N GLU A 261 -10.52 21.34 2.01
CA GLU A 261 -10.02 20.37 1.03
C GLU A 261 -8.66 19.81 1.46
N VAL A 262 -7.70 20.67 1.85
CA VAL A 262 -6.34 20.22 2.19
C VAL A 262 -6.21 19.58 3.56
N PHE A 263 -7.05 19.93 4.54
CA PHE A 263 -6.86 19.50 5.93
C PHE A 263 -6.85 17.97 6.07
N SER A 264 -5.73 17.42 6.54
CA SER A 264 -5.59 16.01 6.92
C SER A 264 -5.41 15.86 8.43
N PRO A 265 -6.42 15.34 9.15
CA PRO A 265 -6.27 14.88 10.54
C PRO A 265 -5.05 13.99 10.75
N ILE A 266 -4.41 14.12 11.91
CA ILE A 266 -3.24 13.32 12.31
C ILE A 266 -3.56 12.47 13.55
N ALA A 267 -2.98 11.27 13.58
CA ALA A 267 -2.93 10.44 14.76
C ALA A 267 -1.50 9.99 15.09
N GLN A 268 -1.19 9.84 16.37
CA GLN A 268 0.02 9.15 16.84
C GLN A 268 -0.21 7.64 16.78
N VAL A 269 0.81 6.86 16.38
CA VAL A 269 0.67 5.43 16.10
C VAL A 269 1.66 4.58 16.91
N ASP A 270 1.13 3.87 17.91
CA ASP A 270 1.88 2.96 18.78
C ASP A 270 1.74 1.50 18.27
N TYR A 271 2.74 1.02 17.53
CA TYR A 271 2.75 -0.35 16.99
C TYR A 271 2.95 -1.42 18.07
N ASN A 272 2.22 -2.52 17.95
CA ASN A 272 2.42 -3.67 18.83
C ASN A 272 3.51 -4.59 18.28
N GLY A 273 4.67 -4.59 18.95
CA GLY A 273 5.81 -5.45 18.61
C GLY A 273 5.51 -6.96 18.60
N VAL A 274 4.46 -7.41 19.32
CA VAL A 274 4.00 -8.81 19.29
C VAL A 274 3.40 -9.20 17.93
N THR A 275 2.88 -8.24 17.16
CA THR A 275 2.20 -8.49 15.87
C THR A 275 3.06 -8.24 14.64
N ASP A 276 4.38 -8.08 14.82
CA ASP A 276 5.35 -7.72 13.76
C ASP A 276 4.92 -6.48 12.95
N GLY A 277 4.26 -5.52 13.61
CA GLY A 277 3.80 -4.26 12.99
C GLY A 277 2.49 -4.34 12.20
N LYS A 278 1.83 -5.50 12.14
CA LYS A 278 0.56 -5.66 11.39
C LYS A 278 -0.62 -4.93 12.04
N THR A 279 -0.61 -4.77 13.36
CA THR A 279 -1.61 -3.97 14.08
C THR A 279 -0.96 -2.86 14.89
N ALA A 280 -1.70 -1.76 15.03
CA ALA A 280 -1.28 -0.57 15.74
C ALA A 280 -2.39 -0.03 16.64
N ARG A 281 -2.00 0.58 17.75
CA ARG A 281 -2.86 1.47 18.53
C ARG A 281 -2.73 2.87 17.97
N ILE A 282 -3.86 3.57 17.85
CA ILE A 282 -3.97 4.88 17.24
C ILE A 282 -4.48 5.85 18.30
N LYS A 283 -3.88 7.04 18.39
CA LYS A 283 -4.35 8.16 19.22
C LYS A 283 -4.63 9.36 18.31
N ILE A 284 -5.89 9.72 18.15
CA ILE A 284 -6.31 10.80 17.25
C ILE A 284 -6.11 12.15 17.95
N ARG A 285 -5.48 13.12 17.25
CA ARG A 285 -5.24 14.47 17.78
C ARG A 285 -6.56 15.21 17.95
N ALA A 286 -6.75 15.86 19.11
CA ALA A 286 -7.92 16.66 19.47
C ALA A 286 -9.30 15.93 19.45
N ALA A 287 -9.34 14.60 19.37
CA ALA A 287 -10.58 13.86 19.19
C ALA A 287 -11.59 14.00 20.35
N ALA A 288 -11.13 14.22 21.58
CA ALA A 288 -12.02 14.46 22.72
C ALA A 288 -12.57 15.91 22.77
N MET A 289 -12.19 16.79 21.82
CA MET A 289 -12.83 18.09 21.61
C MET A 289 -14.08 17.97 20.72
N VAL A 290 -14.34 16.79 20.15
CA VAL A 290 -15.51 16.54 19.29
C VAL A 290 -16.70 16.16 20.17
N ALA A 291 -17.74 16.99 20.15
CA ALA A 291 -18.92 16.83 21.01
C ALA A 291 -19.75 15.58 20.71
N ASP A 292 -19.84 15.21 19.43
CA ASP A 292 -20.53 14.05 18.88
C ASP A 292 -19.75 13.51 17.65
N VAL A 293 -19.52 12.20 17.62
CA VAL A 293 -18.81 11.50 16.53
C VAL A 293 -19.64 11.43 15.25
N GLU A 294 -20.98 11.38 15.34
CA GLU A 294 -21.86 11.25 14.18
C GLU A 294 -22.10 12.59 13.45
N ALA A 295 -21.95 13.72 14.14
CA ALA A 295 -22.07 15.07 13.59
C ALA A 295 -21.10 15.44 12.43
N GLY A 296 -20.22 14.53 11.99
CA GLY A 296 -19.38 14.72 10.81
C GLY A 296 -18.24 15.72 10.99
N SER A 297 -17.73 15.89 12.22
CA SER A 297 -16.61 16.77 12.53
C SER A 297 -15.38 16.47 11.67
N PRO A 298 -14.70 17.48 11.09
CA PRO A 298 -13.60 17.25 10.15
C PRO A 298 -12.32 16.73 10.81
N ILE A 299 -12.20 16.81 12.14
CA ILE A 299 -11.09 16.24 12.91
C ILE A 299 -11.27 14.72 13.09
N MET A 300 -12.52 14.23 13.05
CA MET A 300 -12.78 12.82 13.32
C MET A 300 -12.21 11.93 12.23
N ILE A 301 -11.66 10.81 12.68
CA ILE A 301 -11.26 9.70 11.83
C ILE A 301 -12.17 8.53 12.20
N GLN A 302 -12.85 7.97 11.21
CA GLN A 302 -13.88 6.96 11.42
C GLN A 302 -13.35 5.54 11.17
N LYS A 303 -14.14 4.53 11.54
CA LYS A 303 -13.86 3.14 11.16
C LYS A 303 -13.84 3.03 9.63
N GLY A 304 -12.80 2.40 9.09
CA GLY A 304 -12.56 2.24 7.65
C GLY A 304 -11.87 3.40 6.94
N ASP A 305 -11.65 4.54 7.60
CA ASP A 305 -10.74 5.56 7.09
C ASP A 305 -9.30 5.04 7.01
N VAL A 306 -8.52 5.65 6.11
CA VAL A 306 -7.19 5.17 5.70
C VAL A 306 -6.15 6.21 6.05
N LEU A 307 -5.10 5.80 6.77
CA LEU A 307 -3.97 6.63 7.18
C LEU A 307 -2.70 6.27 6.38
N ARG A 308 -1.97 7.29 5.94
CA ARG A 308 -0.61 7.19 5.40
C ARG A 308 0.37 7.22 6.60
N PRO A 309 1.17 6.17 6.84
CA PRO A 309 2.13 6.16 7.93
C PRO A 309 3.39 6.95 7.58
N VAL A 310 3.86 7.74 8.54
CA VAL A 310 5.13 8.47 8.49
C VAL A 310 5.92 8.14 9.75
N VAL A 311 7.18 7.76 9.60
CA VAL A 311 8.12 7.56 10.72
C VAL A 311 9.07 8.74 10.79
N ARG A 312 9.11 9.43 11.92
CA ARG A 312 10.05 10.53 12.18
C ARG A 312 11.10 10.06 13.19
N LYS A 313 12.37 10.07 12.77
CA LYS A 313 13.53 9.78 13.62
C LYS A 313 14.20 11.09 14.01
N ASN A 314 14.17 11.42 15.30
CA ASN A 314 14.77 12.63 15.84
C ASN A 314 16.22 12.37 16.29
N ASP A 315 17.08 13.36 16.10
CA ASP A 315 18.39 13.38 16.70
C ASP A 315 18.29 13.59 18.22
N ARG A 316 19.20 12.96 18.97
CA ARG A 316 19.28 13.06 20.44
C ARG A 316 19.57 14.48 20.91
N SER A 317 20.46 15.18 20.22
CA SER A 317 21.01 16.46 20.69
C SER A 317 20.10 17.63 20.33
N THR A 318 19.66 17.70 19.08
CA THR A 318 18.84 18.80 18.57
C THR A 318 17.35 18.59 18.79
N GLN A 319 16.87 17.34 18.91
CA GLN A 319 15.45 16.95 18.83
C GLN A 319 14.76 17.34 17.50
N ALA A 320 15.52 17.80 16.51
CA ALA A 320 15.06 17.92 15.13
C ALA A 320 15.18 16.55 14.44
N PRO A 321 14.54 16.33 13.27
CA PRO A 321 14.76 15.13 12.48
C PRO A 321 16.24 14.93 12.14
N GLU A 322 16.73 13.68 12.19
CA GLU A 322 18.03 13.35 11.60
C GLU A 322 18.02 13.59 10.08
N TYR A 323 19.20 13.65 9.45
CA TYR A 323 19.30 13.59 7.98
C TYR A 323 18.60 12.32 7.47
N ASP A 324 17.67 12.48 6.51
CA ASP A 324 16.79 11.40 6.02
C ASP A 324 15.98 10.71 7.14
N GLY A 325 15.73 11.42 8.25
CA GLY A 325 15.01 10.91 9.41
C GLY A 325 13.49 10.85 9.23
N VAL A 326 12.93 11.47 8.19
CA VAL A 326 11.50 11.46 7.88
C VAL A 326 11.23 10.43 6.78
N ILE A 327 10.66 9.29 7.15
CA ILE A 327 10.44 8.16 6.25
C ILE A 327 8.94 8.05 5.97
N GLU A 328 8.54 8.47 4.78
CA GLU A 328 7.25 8.13 4.19
C GLU A 328 7.31 6.74 3.55
N VAL A 329 6.57 5.77 4.09
CA VAL A 329 6.60 4.42 3.52
C VAL A 329 5.62 4.33 2.34
N THR A 330 6.17 4.37 1.12
CA THR A 330 5.39 4.16 -0.11
C THR A 330 4.74 2.78 -0.12
N TRP A 331 3.57 2.68 -0.78
CA TRP A 331 2.78 1.45 -0.89
C TRP A 331 2.46 0.78 0.47
N THR A 332 2.39 1.58 1.53
CA THR A 332 1.96 1.15 2.86
C THR A 332 0.85 2.08 3.35
N TYR A 333 -0.26 1.49 3.74
CA TYR A 333 -1.42 2.18 4.27
C TYR A 333 -1.91 1.47 5.53
N MET A 334 -2.56 2.18 6.43
CA MET A 334 -3.17 1.62 7.63
C MET A 334 -4.62 2.07 7.69
N TYR A 335 -5.58 1.15 7.67
CA TYR A 335 -6.99 1.51 7.87
C TYR A 335 -7.39 1.31 9.34
N ILE A 336 -8.40 2.03 9.80
CA ILE A 336 -8.94 1.89 11.17
C ILE A 336 -9.96 0.75 11.18
N ASN A 337 -9.73 -0.26 12.03
CA ASN A 337 -10.65 -1.38 12.22
C ASN A 337 -11.66 -1.09 13.34
N ASP A 338 -11.20 -0.42 14.39
CA ASP A 338 -11.90 -0.28 15.66
C ASP A 338 -11.56 1.09 16.29
N LEU A 339 -12.57 1.74 16.88
CA LEU A 339 -12.46 3.03 17.55
C LEU A 339 -13.21 2.92 18.87
N THR A 340 -12.58 3.34 19.97
CA THR A 340 -13.25 3.35 21.27
C THR A 340 -14.23 4.52 21.32
N VAL A 341 -15.51 4.18 21.21
CA VAL A 341 -16.67 5.08 21.31
C VAL A 341 -17.48 4.66 22.54
N GLN A 342 -18.03 5.64 23.24
CA GLN A 342 -18.90 5.49 24.41
C GLN A 342 -20.12 6.39 24.22
N GLU A 343 -21.29 5.92 24.62
CA GLU A 343 -22.50 6.72 24.67
C GLU A 343 -22.50 7.58 25.94
N ASP A 344 -22.79 8.86 25.79
CA ASP A 344 -22.93 9.80 26.90
C ASP A 344 -24.42 9.90 27.27
N GLU A 345 -24.84 9.09 28.25
CA GLU A 345 -26.26 8.93 28.63
C GLU A 345 -26.94 10.26 29.00
N ASP A 346 -26.21 11.23 29.56
CA ASP A 346 -26.72 12.54 29.96
C ASP A 346 -27.05 13.45 28.76
N LEU A 347 -26.38 13.22 27.63
CA LEU A 347 -26.47 14.06 26.42
C LEU A 347 -27.06 13.34 25.21
N GLY A 348 -27.16 12.00 25.23
CA GLY A 348 -27.65 11.18 24.13
C GLY A 348 -26.75 11.26 22.88
N VAL A 349 -25.43 11.38 23.06
CA VAL A 349 -24.45 11.53 21.97
C VAL A 349 -23.34 10.49 22.07
N LEU A 350 -22.78 10.10 20.92
CA LEU A 350 -21.63 9.20 20.86
C LEU A 350 -20.33 10.00 20.95
N ARG A 351 -19.49 9.68 21.95
CA ARG A 351 -18.19 10.32 22.18
C ARG A 351 -17.05 9.33 22.02
N THR A 352 -15.91 9.80 21.52
CA THR A 352 -14.69 8.99 21.51
C THR A 352 -13.69 9.49 22.55
N ASN A 353 -12.96 8.56 23.17
CA ASN A 353 -11.78 8.90 23.95
C ASN A 353 -10.51 9.07 23.08
N GLY A 354 -10.65 9.13 21.75
CA GLY A 354 -9.57 9.33 20.79
C GLY A 354 -8.66 8.13 20.55
N ASN A 355 -8.89 6.98 21.21
CA ASN A 355 -8.10 5.77 21.02
C ASN A 355 -8.77 4.79 20.06
N GLY A 356 -7.98 4.13 19.21
CA GLY A 356 -8.45 3.10 18.29
C GLY A 356 -7.39 2.06 17.95
N LYS A 357 -7.76 1.12 17.07
CA LYS A 357 -6.88 0.10 16.50
C LYS A 357 -6.93 0.18 14.98
N GLY A 358 -5.77 0.10 14.34
CA GLY A 358 -5.66 -0.01 12.90
C GLY A 358 -4.81 -1.18 12.45
N GLN A 359 -5.02 -1.59 11.20
CA GLN A 359 -4.32 -2.69 10.56
C GLN A 359 -3.54 -2.19 9.35
N VAL A 360 -2.27 -2.60 9.27
CA VAL A 360 -1.34 -2.20 8.22
C VAL A 360 -1.45 -3.13 7.02
N ILE A 361 -1.52 -2.55 5.82
CA ILE A 361 -1.32 -3.24 4.55
C ILE A 361 -0.06 -2.67 3.89
N SER A 362 0.91 -3.55 3.67
CA SER A 362 2.19 -3.25 3.02
C SER A 362 2.56 -4.31 1.98
N THR A 363 1.56 -4.81 1.25
CA THR A 363 1.66 -6.02 0.41
C THR A 363 2.61 -5.93 -0.77
N PHE A 364 3.08 -4.72 -1.12
CA PHE A 364 4.09 -4.50 -2.15
C PHE A 364 5.49 -4.21 -1.58
N THR A 365 5.59 -3.68 -0.36
CA THR A 365 6.90 -3.38 0.21
C THR A 365 7.63 -4.67 0.53
N MET A 366 8.87 -4.82 0.07
CA MET A 366 9.75 -5.93 0.49
C MET A 366 10.16 -5.84 1.98
N LEU A 367 9.75 -4.77 2.67
CA LEU A 367 9.93 -4.59 4.10
C LEU A 367 9.00 -5.51 4.88
N ARG A 368 9.58 -6.43 5.64
CA ARG A 368 8.85 -7.29 6.59
C ARG A 368 8.07 -6.47 7.64
N ASN A 369 8.63 -5.33 8.04
CA ASN A 369 8.09 -4.47 9.09
C ASN A 369 8.34 -2.99 8.71
N PRO A 370 7.54 -2.42 7.80
CA PRO A 370 7.82 -1.11 7.20
C PRO A 370 7.89 0.06 8.18
N ILE A 371 7.18 -0.07 9.30
CA ILE A 371 6.95 1.02 10.28
C ILE A 371 7.66 0.70 11.61
N ALA A 372 8.68 -0.16 11.53
CA ALA A 372 9.64 -0.53 12.57
C ALA A 372 9.00 -0.80 13.94
N ALA A 373 8.17 -1.84 14.08
CA ALA A 373 7.26 -2.06 15.22
C ALA A 373 7.86 -2.04 16.64
N ARG A 374 9.19 -2.08 16.81
CA ARG A 374 9.83 -1.87 18.11
C ARG A 374 9.63 -0.42 18.56
N ARG A 375 9.30 -0.23 19.85
CA ARG A 375 9.28 1.10 20.47
C ARG A 375 10.71 1.62 20.63
N ASN A 376 10.96 2.83 20.15
CA ASN A 376 12.23 3.54 20.26
C ASN A 376 11.90 5.00 20.62
N THR A 377 12.50 5.55 21.67
CA THR A 377 12.21 6.90 22.16
C THR A 377 12.60 8.00 21.18
N LEU A 378 13.48 7.70 20.23
CA LEU A 378 13.92 8.62 19.16
C LEU A 378 13.12 8.45 17.87
N GLN A 379 12.10 7.59 17.84
CA GLN A 379 11.23 7.40 16.68
C GLN A 379 9.78 7.65 17.05
N GLU A 380 9.24 8.72 16.52
CA GLU A 380 7.83 9.03 16.53
C GLU A 380 7.18 8.53 15.25
N LYS A 381 5.89 8.22 15.34
CA LYS A 381 5.16 7.55 14.27
C LYS A 381 3.78 8.14 14.18
N TYR A 382 3.42 8.57 12.99
CA TYR A 382 2.20 9.30 12.72
C TYR A 382 1.42 8.63 11.60
N GLY A 383 0.10 8.72 11.67
CA GLY A 383 -0.82 8.37 10.61
C GLY A 383 -1.55 9.62 10.17
N LEU A 384 -1.34 10.04 8.92
CA LEU A 384 -2.02 11.18 8.30
C LEU A 384 -3.23 10.68 7.53
N LEU A 385 -4.41 11.29 7.74
CA LEU A 385 -5.62 10.90 7.04
C LEU A 385 -5.48 11.11 5.53
N VAL A 386 -5.65 10.02 4.78
CA VAL A 386 -5.64 10.02 3.32
C VAL A 386 -7.00 10.54 2.84
N ARG A 387 -7.00 11.70 2.20
CA ARG A 387 -8.20 12.32 1.62
C ARG A 387 -8.07 12.27 0.10
N PRO A 388 -8.85 11.44 -0.60
CA PRO A 388 -8.83 11.41 -2.05
C PRO A 388 -9.58 12.62 -2.59
N VAL A 389 -8.89 13.44 -3.39
CA VAL A 389 -9.39 14.72 -3.94
C VAL A 389 -9.82 14.60 -5.40
N GLN A 390 -9.48 13.50 -6.07
CA GLN A 390 -9.83 13.18 -7.45
C GLN A 390 -10.75 11.95 -7.50
N GLU A 391 -11.58 11.80 -8.54
CA GLU A 391 -12.50 10.65 -8.66
C GLU A 391 -11.78 9.33 -8.96
N SER A 392 -10.56 9.39 -9.47
CA SER A 392 -9.74 8.24 -9.88
C SER A 392 -8.24 8.48 -9.70
N SER A 393 -7.46 7.40 -9.79
CA SER A 393 -6.00 7.39 -9.89
C SER A 393 -5.58 6.64 -11.15
N LEU A 394 -4.61 7.18 -11.89
CA LEU A 394 -3.98 6.46 -13.00
C LEU A 394 -2.86 5.56 -12.47
N LEU A 395 -3.04 4.24 -12.54
CA LEU A 395 -1.99 3.27 -12.23
C LEU A 395 -1.18 2.99 -13.49
N LYS A 396 0.10 3.36 -13.51
CA LYS A 396 1.02 3.14 -14.63
C LYS A 396 2.03 2.05 -14.28
N ILE A 397 2.11 1.03 -15.13
CA ILE A 397 2.96 -0.15 -14.93
C ILE A 397 4.10 -0.14 -15.95
N VAL A 398 5.33 -0.07 -15.45
CA VAL A 398 6.55 -0.10 -16.26
C VAL A 398 7.43 -1.29 -15.88
N ALA A 399 8.32 -1.69 -16.79
CA ALA A 399 9.30 -2.72 -16.53
C ALA A 399 10.38 -2.24 -15.55
N ASN A 400 10.95 -3.15 -14.77
CA ASN A 400 12.08 -2.87 -13.89
C ASN A 400 13.43 -3.00 -14.61
N ASP A 401 13.50 -3.89 -15.60
CA ASP A 401 14.67 -4.22 -16.42
C ASP A 401 14.96 -3.22 -17.54
N ARG A 402 13.97 -2.42 -17.94
CA ARG A 402 14.08 -1.49 -19.07
C ARG A 402 13.45 -0.14 -18.75
N GLU A 403 14.26 0.91 -18.83
CA GLU A 403 13.76 2.28 -18.68
C GLU A 403 12.72 2.60 -19.77
N ASN A 404 11.63 3.27 -19.38
CA ASN A 404 10.51 3.66 -20.24
C ASN A 404 9.75 2.52 -20.96
N TYR A 405 10.03 1.24 -20.68
CA TYR A 405 9.24 0.12 -21.24
C TYR A 405 7.94 -0.08 -20.46
N THR A 406 6.80 0.06 -21.13
CA THR A 406 5.46 -0.01 -20.53
C THR A 406 4.85 -1.39 -20.66
N LEU A 407 4.27 -1.93 -19.58
CA LEU A 407 3.71 -3.28 -19.56
C LEU A 407 2.23 -3.29 -20.00
N GLN A 408 2.01 -3.46 -21.30
CA GLN A 408 0.69 -3.45 -21.96
C GLN A 408 -0.04 -4.81 -21.82
N GLY A 409 -1.37 -4.79 -21.70
CA GLY A 409 -2.23 -5.98 -21.73
C GLY A 409 -2.27 -6.79 -20.42
N TYR A 410 -1.69 -6.25 -19.34
CA TYR A 410 -1.64 -6.92 -18.03
C TYR A 410 -3.02 -6.85 -17.39
N ASN A 411 -3.54 -7.98 -16.90
CA ASN A 411 -4.86 -8.03 -16.28
C ASN A 411 -4.79 -7.45 -14.87
N VAL A 412 -5.64 -6.47 -14.56
CA VAL A 412 -5.66 -5.75 -13.30
C VAL A 412 -6.96 -6.03 -12.57
N TYR A 413 -6.85 -6.59 -11.37
CA TYR A 413 -7.98 -6.92 -10.51
C TYR A 413 -7.93 -6.09 -9.22
N ALA A 414 -9.09 -5.78 -8.65
CA ALA A 414 -9.22 -5.11 -7.37
C ALA A 414 -9.78 -6.06 -6.30
N LYS A 415 -9.40 -5.84 -5.04
CA LYS A 415 -10.05 -6.43 -3.87
C LYS A 415 -10.03 -5.44 -2.70
N SER A 416 -11.18 -5.22 -2.05
CA SER A 416 -11.23 -4.52 -0.77
C SER A 416 -10.60 -5.39 0.33
N PRO A 417 -9.79 -4.84 1.25
CA PRO A 417 -9.40 -5.55 2.46
C PRO A 417 -10.59 -5.75 3.40
N LYS A 418 -10.52 -6.75 4.29
CA LYS A 418 -11.52 -6.95 5.35
C LYS A 418 -11.25 -6.00 6.50
N ILE A 419 -12.21 -5.16 6.85
CA ILE A 419 -12.07 -4.24 8.00
C ILE A 419 -12.31 -5.00 9.30
N ASP A 420 -13.43 -5.72 9.35
CA ASP A 420 -13.75 -6.60 10.45
C ASP A 420 -13.17 -8.00 10.17
N PRO A 421 -12.22 -8.48 10.99
CA PRO A 421 -11.64 -9.82 10.81
C PRO A 421 -12.66 -10.94 11.12
N GLU A 422 -13.75 -10.61 11.81
CA GLU A 422 -14.82 -11.51 12.22
C GLU A 422 -16.00 -11.56 11.22
N ALA A 423 -16.03 -10.68 10.21
CA ALA A 423 -17.10 -10.68 9.21
C ALA A 423 -17.01 -11.91 8.28
N GLU A 424 -18.13 -12.60 8.09
CA GLU A 424 -18.21 -13.73 7.17
C GLU A 424 -18.07 -13.29 5.71
N GLY A 425 -17.35 -14.10 4.92
CA GLY A 425 -17.10 -13.86 3.51
C GLY A 425 -15.80 -13.10 3.22
N ASP A 426 -15.31 -13.24 1.99
CA ASP A 426 -14.21 -12.44 1.45
C ASP A 426 -14.76 -11.47 0.40
N ALA A 427 -14.29 -10.22 0.43
CA ALA A 427 -14.63 -9.25 -0.60
C ALA A 427 -14.28 -9.85 -1.99
N PRO A 428 -15.20 -9.78 -2.97
CA PRO A 428 -14.98 -10.40 -4.27
C PRO A 428 -13.78 -9.76 -4.97
N THR A 429 -13.04 -10.58 -5.72
CA THR A 429 -11.96 -10.07 -6.57
C THR A 429 -12.58 -9.65 -7.90
N LEU A 430 -12.66 -8.34 -8.15
CA LEU A 430 -13.24 -7.77 -9.36
C LEU A 430 -12.16 -7.57 -10.42
N LEU A 431 -12.44 -7.90 -11.68
CA LEU A 431 -11.58 -7.50 -12.81
C LEU A 431 -11.89 -6.05 -13.15
N ILE A 432 -10.88 -5.16 -13.08
CA ILE A 432 -11.01 -3.76 -13.52
C ILE A 432 -10.87 -3.71 -15.05
N GLY A 433 -9.86 -4.40 -15.59
CA GLY A 433 -9.57 -4.42 -17.02
C GLY A 433 -8.15 -4.86 -17.31
N GLN A 434 -7.60 -4.35 -18.42
CA GLN A 434 -6.21 -4.56 -18.84
C GLN A 434 -5.49 -3.22 -19.00
N THR A 435 -4.18 -3.20 -18.82
CA THR A 435 -3.37 -2.02 -19.12
C THR A 435 -3.38 -1.67 -20.61
N ASP A 436 -3.47 -0.38 -20.91
CA ASP A 436 -3.45 0.16 -22.26
C ASP A 436 -2.03 0.11 -22.89
N TRP A 437 -1.89 0.69 -24.09
CA TRP A 437 -0.61 0.79 -24.80
C TRP A 437 0.47 1.63 -24.07
N ARG A 438 0.10 2.39 -23.03
CA ARG A 438 1.00 3.14 -22.15
C ARG A 438 1.34 2.36 -20.88
N GLY A 439 0.88 1.12 -20.76
CA GLY A 439 0.95 0.34 -19.53
C GLY A 439 0.09 0.90 -18.41
N ALA A 440 -0.91 1.73 -18.72
CA ALA A 440 -1.72 2.44 -17.75
C ALA A 440 -3.15 1.88 -17.64
N ILE A 441 -3.74 2.02 -16.46
CA ILE A 441 -5.17 1.75 -16.23
C ILE A 441 -5.72 2.76 -15.22
N GLU A 442 -6.95 3.22 -15.43
CA GLU A 442 -7.65 4.08 -14.48
C GLU A 442 -8.29 3.23 -13.37
N VAL A 443 -8.09 3.65 -12.12
CA VAL A 443 -8.67 3.03 -10.93
C VAL A 443 -9.55 4.08 -10.26
N THR A 444 -10.86 3.91 -10.34
CA THR A 444 -11.87 4.83 -9.80
C THR A 444 -12.18 4.57 -8.32
N GLN A 445 -12.74 5.57 -7.63
CA GLN A 445 -13.23 5.39 -6.24
C GLN A 445 -14.48 4.51 -6.15
N ASP A 446 -15.27 4.38 -7.21
CA ASP A 446 -16.59 3.75 -7.20
C ASP A 446 -16.59 2.21 -7.22
N ILE A 447 -15.43 1.59 -7.51
CA ILE A 447 -15.21 0.15 -7.67
C ILE A 447 -15.89 -0.71 -6.57
N PHE A 448 -15.94 -0.22 -5.33
CA PHE A 448 -16.57 -0.91 -4.20
C PHE A 448 -17.65 -0.10 -3.46
N GLN A 449 -18.29 0.91 -4.09
CA GLN A 449 -19.32 1.75 -3.46
C GLN A 449 -20.46 0.97 -2.76
N ASN A 450 -20.75 -0.25 -3.22
CA ASN A 450 -21.81 -1.11 -2.68
C ASN A 450 -21.28 -2.32 -1.86
N GLN A 451 -19.97 -2.39 -1.57
CA GLN A 451 -19.33 -3.60 -1.02
C GLN A 451 -18.19 -3.33 -0.03
N GLY A 452 -17.57 -2.15 -0.06
CA GLY A 452 -16.42 -1.80 0.78
C GLY A 452 -16.77 -0.72 1.81
N THR A 453 -16.44 -0.97 3.07
CA THR A 453 -16.51 0.01 4.16
C THR A 453 -15.24 0.87 4.28
N THR A 454 -14.27 0.72 3.35
CA THR A 454 -13.01 1.47 3.31
C THR A 454 -12.67 1.95 1.91
N LYS A 455 -11.91 3.04 1.84
CA LYS A 455 -11.39 3.65 0.61
C LYS A 455 -10.10 2.96 0.10
N LEU A 456 -9.54 2.03 0.87
CA LEU A 456 -8.31 1.31 0.51
C LEU A 456 -8.63 0.10 -0.40
N VAL A 457 -7.94 -0.01 -1.52
CA VAL A 457 -8.07 -1.14 -2.47
C VAL A 457 -6.71 -1.84 -2.62
N VAL A 458 -6.72 -3.17 -2.64
CA VAL A 458 -5.54 -3.95 -3.03
C VAL A 458 -5.68 -4.37 -4.49
N ILE A 459 -4.82 -3.83 -5.34
CA ILE A 459 -4.75 -4.10 -6.77
C ILE A 459 -3.83 -5.30 -7.03
N TYR A 460 -4.33 -6.30 -7.73
CA TYR A 460 -3.58 -7.48 -8.15
C TYR A 460 -3.27 -7.37 -9.65
N VAL A 461 -2.00 -7.14 -9.96
CA VAL A 461 -1.51 -7.16 -11.34
C VAL A 461 -1.17 -8.59 -11.72
N ARG A 462 -1.72 -9.09 -12.84
CA ARG A 462 -1.48 -10.44 -13.35
C ARG A 462 -1.07 -10.44 -14.81
N ASN A 463 -0.16 -11.34 -15.16
CA ASN A 463 0.11 -11.70 -16.55
C ASN A 463 -0.09 -13.22 -16.71
N GLY A 464 -0.96 -13.63 -17.63
CA GLY A 464 -1.50 -14.99 -17.68
C GLY A 464 -2.07 -15.44 -16.33
N GLN A 465 -1.60 -16.59 -15.83
CA GLN A 465 -1.98 -17.13 -14.51
C GLN A 465 -1.17 -16.54 -13.34
N GLN A 466 -0.06 -15.83 -13.60
CA GLN A 466 0.87 -15.39 -12.57
C GLN A 466 0.45 -14.02 -11.99
N VAL A 467 0.37 -13.92 -10.65
CA VAL A 467 0.26 -12.63 -9.96
C VAL A 467 1.66 -12.04 -9.83
N LEU A 468 1.86 -10.83 -10.34
CA LEU A 468 3.16 -10.13 -10.33
C LEU A 468 3.27 -9.17 -9.15
N ALA A 469 2.17 -8.50 -8.78
CA ALA A 469 2.15 -7.56 -7.67
C ALA A 469 0.81 -7.49 -6.93
N ARG A 470 0.87 -6.98 -5.70
CA ARG A 470 -0.27 -6.69 -4.82
C ARG A 470 -0.13 -5.28 -4.24
N LEU A 471 -0.66 -4.30 -4.96
CA LEU A 471 -0.45 -2.88 -4.73
C LEU A 471 -1.59 -2.30 -3.91
N PRO A 472 -1.38 -1.86 -2.66
CA PRO A 472 -2.40 -1.13 -1.92
C PRO A 472 -2.45 0.31 -2.46
N ILE A 473 -3.63 0.78 -2.86
CA ILE A 473 -3.90 2.10 -3.44
C ILE A 473 -5.16 2.67 -2.79
N VAL A 474 -5.18 3.98 -2.53
CA VAL A 474 -6.41 4.73 -2.26
C VAL A 474 -6.75 5.51 -3.54
N PRO A 475 -7.75 5.08 -4.34
CA PRO A 475 -8.10 5.75 -5.58
C PRO A 475 -8.43 7.22 -5.33
N GLY A 476 -7.94 8.11 -6.18
CA GLY A 476 -8.17 9.55 -6.05
C GLY A 476 -7.24 10.29 -5.09
N TYR A 477 -6.36 9.60 -4.35
CA TYR A 477 -5.37 10.25 -3.48
C TYR A 477 -4.18 10.82 -4.25
N ARG A 478 -3.65 10.05 -5.22
CA ARG A 478 -2.62 10.50 -6.16
C ARG A 478 -3.14 10.39 -7.59
N ALA A 479 -2.86 11.39 -8.41
CA ALA A 479 -3.25 11.41 -9.82
C ALA A 479 -2.58 10.29 -10.64
N LEU A 480 -1.31 10.02 -10.33
CA LEU A 480 -0.48 9.02 -10.97
C LEU A 480 0.23 8.19 -9.88
N GLU A 481 0.05 6.88 -9.93
CA GLU A 481 0.86 5.92 -9.17
C GLU A 481 1.66 5.10 -10.19
N GLU A 482 2.98 5.26 -10.22
CA GLU A 482 3.86 4.49 -11.12
C GLU A 482 4.52 3.32 -10.37
N VAL A 483 4.43 2.12 -10.94
CA VAL A 483 5.00 0.90 -10.38
C VAL A 483 5.94 0.21 -11.37
N LYS A 484 7.14 -0.15 -10.88
CA LYS A 484 8.12 -0.96 -11.62
C LYS A 484 7.91 -2.44 -11.30
N LEU A 485 7.64 -3.26 -12.31
CA LEU A 485 7.44 -4.71 -12.18
C LEU A 485 8.39 -5.50 -13.09
N PRO A 486 8.71 -6.77 -12.78
CA PRO A 486 9.43 -7.63 -13.71
C PRO A 486 8.64 -7.84 -15.00
N ASN A 487 9.31 -7.77 -16.15
CA ASN A 487 8.74 -8.16 -17.43
C ASN A 487 8.46 -9.68 -17.46
N ASP A 488 7.19 -10.05 -17.64
CA ASP A 488 6.71 -11.44 -17.67
C ASP A 488 6.26 -11.90 -19.08
N ASP A 489 6.41 -11.03 -20.09
CA ASP A 489 5.90 -11.26 -21.45
C ASP A 489 6.59 -12.46 -22.11
N TYR A 490 7.90 -12.58 -21.93
CA TYR A 490 8.68 -13.73 -22.36
C TYR A 490 8.12 -15.03 -21.75
N ARG A 491 7.85 -15.05 -20.44
CA ARG A 491 7.28 -16.22 -19.76
C ARG A 491 5.93 -16.60 -20.37
N LEU A 492 5.06 -15.63 -20.65
CA LEU A 492 3.76 -15.85 -21.26
C LEU A 492 3.89 -16.42 -22.69
N GLN A 493 4.81 -15.89 -23.51
CA GLN A 493 5.07 -16.40 -24.86
C GLN A 493 5.52 -17.87 -24.84
N TYR A 494 6.40 -18.23 -23.90
CA TYR A 494 6.81 -19.63 -23.71
C TYR A 494 5.66 -20.49 -23.15
N GLU A 495 4.87 -20.01 -22.20
CA GLU A 495 3.67 -20.71 -21.68
C GLU A 495 2.69 -21.05 -22.82
N ALA A 496 2.37 -20.07 -23.69
CA ALA A 496 1.51 -20.27 -24.85
C ALA A 496 2.09 -21.31 -25.84
N PHE A 497 3.40 -21.27 -26.09
CA PHE A 497 4.09 -22.29 -26.88
C PHE A 497 3.95 -23.69 -26.24
N PHE A 498 4.19 -23.82 -24.94
CA PHE A 498 4.11 -25.11 -24.25
C PHE A 498 2.68 -25.68 -24.22
N VAL A 499 1.65 -24.86 -24.03
CA VAL A 499 0.25 -25.30 -24.10
C VAL A 499 -0.09 -25.82 -25.50
N GLY A 500 0.30 -25.11 -26.56
CA GLY A 500 0.10 -25.59 -27.93
C GLY A 500 0.90 -26.87 -28.25
N PHE A 501 2.11 -26.98 -27.70
CA PHE A 501 2.99 -28.13 -27.90
C PHE A 501 2.50 -29.38 -27.12
N GLN A 502 1.98 -29.21 -25.90
CA GLN A 502 1.39 -30.29 -25.11
C GLN A 502 0.13 -30.85 -25.77
N ASN A 503 -0.75 -29.99 -26.28
CA ASN A 503 -1.89 -30.42 -27.10
C ASN A 503 -1.43 -31.22 -28.32
N SER A 504 -0.37 -30.77 -29.00
CA SER A 504 0.21 -31.51 -30.14
C SER A 504 0.75 -32.89 -29.74
N ILE A 505 1.41 -33.02 -28.58
CA ILE A 505 1.85 -34.33 -28.05
C ILE A 505 0.64 -35.25 -27.85
N LEU A 506 -0.44 -34.76 -27.23
CA LEU A 506 -1.67 -35.54 -27.03
C LEU A 506 -2.26 -36.00 -28.37
N ASP A 507 -2.39 -35.11 -29.37
CA ASP A 507 -2.88 -35.47 -30.70
C ASP A 507 -2.00 -36.53 -31.38
N TYR A 508 -0.67 -36.41 -31.31
CA TYR A 508 0.23 -37.41 -31.90
C TYR A 508 0.16 -38.77 -31.18
N THR A 509 -0.02 -38.80 -29.86
CA THR A 509 -0.15 -40.07 -29.12
C THR A 509 -1.44 -40.80 -29.47
N VAL A 510 -2.55 -40.05 -29.60
CA VAL A 510 -3.83 -40.58 -30.08
C VAL A 510 -3.70 -41.08 -31.53
N GLN A 511 -3.04 -40.33 -32.41
CA GLN A 511 -2.78 -40.77 -33.79
C GLN A 511 -1.96 -42.08 -33.83
N GLN A 512 -0.86 -42.18 -33.08
CA GLN A 512 -0.07 -43.41 -33.00
C GLN A 512 -0.87 -44.60 -32.47
N ALA A 513 -1.71 -44.41 -31.45
CA ALA A 513 -2.59 -45.45 -30.93
C ALA A 513 -3.64 -45.90 -31.96
N VAL A 514 -4.27 -44.96 -32.68
CA VAL A 514 -5.25 -45.27 -33.74
C VAL A 514 -4.58 -46.00 -34.92
N TYR A 515 -3.39 -45.57 -35.35
CA TYR A 515 -2.63 -46.26 -36.39
C TYR A 515 -2.23 -47.66 -35.96
N LYS A 516 -1.73 -47.84 -34.72
CA LYS A 516 -1.41 -49.16 -34.15
C LYS A 516 -2.61 -50.11 -34.24
N ILE A 517 -3.77 -49.72 -33.71
CA ILE A 517 -4.99 -50.54 -33.72
C ILE A 517 -5.42 -50.90 -35.15
N ARG A 518 -5.33 -49.95 -36.10
CA ARG A 518 -5.66 -50.20 -37.51
C ARG A 518 -4.65 -51.14 -38.19
N ILE A 519 -3.36 -50.97 -37.94
CA ILE A 519 -2.31 -51.84 -38.47
C ILE A 519 -2.47 -53.25 -37.92
N GLU A 520 -2.64 -53.42 -36.60
CA GLU A 520 -2.93 -54.72 -35.97
C GLU A 520 -4.20 -55.37 -36.54
N HIS A 521 -5.25 -54.59 -36.82
CA HIS A 521 -6.47 -55.10 -37.47
C HIS A 521 -6.24 -55.62 -38.89
N HIS A 522 -5.46 -54.92 -39.72
CA HIS A 522 -5.14 -55.36 -41.08
C HIS A 522 -4.11 -56.51 -41.10
N ILE A 523 -3.16 -56.53 -40.16
CA ILE A 523 -2.28 -57.69 -39.89
C ILE A 523 -3.15 -58.91 -39.59
N ASN A 524 -4.13 -58.80 -38.68
CA ASN A 524 -5.00 -59.91 -38.29
C ASN A 524 -5.95 -60.40 -39.40
N LYS A 525 -6.17 -59.60 -40.46
CA LYS A 525 -6.99 -59.93 -41.63
C LYS A 525 -6.19 -60.34 -42.88
N ASP A 526 -4.87 -60.46 -42.77
CA ASP A 526 -3.95 -60.77 -43.87
C ASP A 526 -3.97 -59.72 -45.02
N GLU A 527 -4.37 -58.47 -44.74
CA GLU A 527 -4.47 -57.39 -45.74
C GLU A 527 -3.16 -56.58 -45.86
N GLU A 528 -2.12 -57.21 -46.43
CA GLU A 528 -0.75 -56.69 -46.49
C GLU A 528 -0.64 -55.26 -47.06
N GLU A 529 -1.22 -54.98 -48.24
CA GLU A 529 -1.11 -53.67 -48.89
C GLU A 529 -1.64 -52.54 -47.99
N LYS A 530 -2.75 -52.78 -47.29
CA LYS A 530 -3.38 -51.81 -46.38
C LYS A 530 -2.52 -51.61 -45.13
N ALA A 531 -1.98 -52.68 -44.57
CA ALA A 531 -1.06 -52.61 -43.43
C ALA A 531 0.22 -51.82 -43.77
N ARG A 532 0.89 -52.13 -44.89
CA ARG A 532 2.09 -51.39 -45.34
C ARG A 532 1.78 -49.93 -45.68
N LYS A 533 0.61 -49.63 -46.28
CA LYS A 533 0.19 -48.25 -46.56
C LYS A 533 -0.01 -47.44 -45.27
N LEU A 534 -0.69 -47.99 -44.27
CA LEU A 534 -0.88 -47.32 -42.97
C LEU A 534 0.43 -47.15 -42.21
N LEU A 535 1.39 -48.08 -42.35
CA LEU A 535 2.72 -47.94 -41.76
C LEU A 535 3.50 -46.76 -42.37
N LYS A 536 3.37 -46.53 -43.68
CA LYS A 536 3.92 -45.34 -44.36
C LYS A 536 3.20 -44.02 -44.01
N GLU A 537 1.97 -44.08 -43.50
CA GLU A 537 1.30 -42.93 -42.89
C GLU A 537 1.80 -42.69 -41.46
N LEU A 538 1.96 -43.74 -40.66
CA LEU A 538 2.49 -43.69 -39.29
C LEU A 538 3.90 -43.09 -39.23
N SER A 539 4.78 -43.39 -40.19
CA SER A 539 6.13 -42.82 -40.24
C SER A 539 6.19 -41.32 -40.53
N LYS A 540 5.06 -40.69 -40.92
CA LYS A 540 4.93 -39.22 -41.04
C LYS A 540 4.57 -38.55 -39.72
N VAL A 541 4.03 -39.30 -38.75
CA VAL A 541 3.67 -38.76 -37.43
C VAL A 541 4.97 -38.44 -36.68
N PRO A 542 5.14 -37.22 -36.13
CA PRO A 542 6.36 -36.85 -35.42
C PRO A 542 6.71 -37.83 -34.31
N SER A 543 7.97 -38.28 -34.31
CA SER A 543 8.52 -39.12 -33.25
C SER A 543 8.93 -38.27 -32.05
N ALA A 544 9.12 -38.92 -30.89
CA ALA A 544 9.66 -38.26 -29.71
C ALA A 544 11.04 -37.62 -29.94
N VAL A 545 11.86 -38.13 -30.87
CA VAL A 545 13.14 -37.51 -31.26
C VAL A 545 12.88 -36.19 -31.98
N ALA A 546 12.01 -36.19 -33.01
CA ALA A 546 11.67 -35.00 -33.77
C ALA A 546 11.04 -33.89 -32.89
N LEU A 547 10.25 -34.26 -31.89
CA LEU A 547 9.68 -33.30 -30.92
C LEU A 547 10.74 -32.75 -29.96
N ASN A 548 11.68 -33.59 -29.50
CA ASN A 548 12.81 -33.13 -28.70
C ASN A 548 13.73 -32.19 -29.49
N ASP A 549 13.95 -32.40 -30.79
CA ASP A 549 14.70 -31.49 -31.65
C ASP A 549 14.03 -30.10 -31.76
N VAL A 550 12.69 -30.06 -31.82
CA VAL A 550 11.92 -28.80 -31.81
C VAL A 550 12.07 -28.09 -30.47
N LEU A 551 11.99 -28.82 -29.34
CA LEU A 551 12.23 -28.24 -28.02
C LEU A 551 13.65 -27.69 -27.89
N SER A 552 14.68 -28.45 -28.28
CA SER A 552 16.09 -28.02 -28.17
C SER A 552 16.39 -26.79 -29.03
N LYS A 553 15.80 -26.67 -30.23
CA LYS A 553 15.88 -25.44 -31.04
C LYS A 553 15.22 -24.23 -30.37
N ARG A 554 14.13 -24.44 -29.64
CA ARG A 554 13.41 -23.38 -28.92
C ARG A 554 14.09 -23.01 -27.59
N GLU A 555 14.79 -23.96 -26.97
CA GLU A 555 15.62 -23.76 -25.77
C GLU A 555 16.90 -22.98 -26.09
N ALA A 556 17.52 -23.21 -27.26
CA ALA A 556 18.64 -22.38 -27.73
C ALA A 556 18.24 -20.89 -27.80
N SER A 557 17.08 -20.56 -28.37
CA SER A 557 16.58 -19.18 -28.40
C SER A 557 16.25 -18.56 -27.03
N LEU A 558 16.20 -19.35 -25.94
CA LEU A 558 16.12 -18.84 -24.57
C LEU A 558 17.51 -18.51 -24.00
N GLN A 559 18.54 -19.24 -24.43
CA GLN A 559 19.91 -18.98 -23.96
C GLN A 559 20.50 -17.71 -24.59
N ASP A 560 20.12 -17.42 -25.85
CA ASP A 560 20.65 -16.30 -26.64
C ASP A 560 20.01 -14.92 -26.34
N ASP A 561 18.88 -14.84 -25.62
CA ASP A 561 18.21 -13.56 -25.34
C ASP A 561 18.71 -12.93 -24.01
N PRO A 562 19.46 -11.81 -24.06
CA PRO A 562 20.01 -11.16 -22.86
C PRO A 562 18.95 -10.42 -22.03
N ASN A 563 17.72 -10.28 -22.52
CA ASN A 563 16.68 -9.47 -21.90
C ASN A 563 15.80 -10.23 -20.90
N ILE A 564 16.11 -11.50 -20.62
CA ILE A 564 15.28 -12.37 -19.79
C ILE A 564 15.91 -12.50 -18.40
N ASP A 565 15.25 -11.96 -17.38
CA ASP A 565 15.67 -12.09 -15.97
C ASP A 565 15.95 -13.55 -15.58
N ALA A 566 16.97 -13.76 -14.74
CA ALA A 566 17.41 -15.07 -14.29
C ALA A 566 16.28 -15.90 -13.63
N ASN A 567 15.36 -15.26 -12.89
CA ASN A 567 14.22 -15.97 -12.30
C ASN A 567 13.21 -16.40 -13.38
N THR A 568 12.97 -15.55 -14.38
CA THR A 568 12.11 -15.86 -15.53
C THR A 568 12.71 -16.97 -16.39
N LYS A 569 14.02 -16.91 -16.68
CA LYS A 569 14.76 -17.95 -17.40
C LYS A 569 14.63 -19.32 -16.72
N ARG A 570 14.91 -19.39 -15.41
CA ARG A 570 14.78 -20.61 -14.61
C ARG A 570 13.36 -21.20 -14.60
N LYS A 571 12.31 -20.35 -14.61
CA LYS A 571 10.92 -20.81 -14.75
C LYS A 571 10.67 -21.46 -16.12
N ILE A 572 11.21 -20.87 -17.19
CA ILE A 572 11.03 -21.37 -18.56
C ILE A 572 11.81 -22.68 -18.77
N GLU A 573 13.03 -22.79 -18.26
CA GLU A 573 13.81 -24.05 -18.23
C GLU A 573 13.02 -25.18 -17.53
N GLY A 574 12.37 -24.87 -16.39
CA GLY A 574 11.47 -25.80 -15.71
C GLY A 574 10.22 -26.20 -16.53
N MET A 575 9.80 -25.41 -17.52
CA MET A 575 8.73 -25.79 -18.47
C MET A 575 9.26 -26.70 -19.59
N PHE A 576 10.50 -26.50 -20.05
CA PHE A 576 11.18 -27.43 -20.97
C PHE A 576 11.34 -28.82 -20.34
N GLU A 577 11.84 -28.91 -19.10
CA GLU A 577 11.98 -30.18 -18.39
C GLU A 577 10.67 -30.95 -18.25
N LYS A 578 9.59 -30.26 -17.84
CA LYS A 578 8.25 -30.86 -17.71
C LYS A 578 7.75 -31.38 -19.05
N THR A 579 7.96 -30.62 -20.13
CA THR A 579 7.50 -31.02 -21.47
C THR A 579 8.32 -32.19 -22.03
N ARG A 580 9.64 -32.24 -21.78
CA ARG A 580 10.48 -33.42 -22.08
C ARG A 580 10.00 -34.67 -21.34
N LYS A 581 9.63 -34.55 -20.06
CA LYS A 581 9.04 -35.65 -19.28
C LYS A 581 7.73 -36.15 -19.90
N LEU A 582 6.84 -35.26 -20.35
CA LEU A 582 5.60 -35.62 -21.04
C LEU A 582 5.86 -36.29 -22.42
N ILE A 583 6.82 -35.81 -23.22
CA ILE A 583 7.21 -36.49 -24.47
C ILE A 583 7.62 -37.93 -24.17
N ASN A 584 8.46 -38.13 -23.15
CA ASN A 584 8.92 -39.46 -22.80
C ASN A 584 7.74 -40.32 -22.30
N GLU A 585 7.02 -39.88 -21.27
CA GLU A 585 5.88 -40.60 -20.69
C GLU A 585 4.84 -41.08 -21.72
N TYR A 586 4.48 -40.23 -22.69
CA TYR A 586 3.40 -40.53 -23.64
C TYR A 586 3.86 -41.10 -24.99
N LEU A 587 5.06 -40.77 -25.49
CA LEU A 587 5.56 -41.20 -26.82
C LEU A 587 6.76 -42.16 -26.75
N GLN A 588 7.48 -42.23 -25.63
CA GLN A 588 8.55 -43.20 -25.39
C GLN A 588 8.18 -44.06 -24.18
N GLY A 589 7.48 -45.18 -24.40
CA GLY A 589 7.26 -46.18 -23.35
C GLY A 589 8.56 -46.82 -22.88
N ASN A 590 9.31 -46.07 -22.06
CA ASN A 590 10.60 -46.25 -21.37
C ASN A 590 11.77 -46.96 -22.06
N ASP A 591 11.65 -47.44 -23.30
CA ASP A 591 12.74 -48.11 -24.02
C ASP A 591 12.70 -47.90 -25.54
N VAL A 592 13.79 -48.25 -26.22
CA VAL A 592 13.87 -48.25 -27.71
C VAL A 592 12.88 -49.25 -28.31
N GLU A 593 12.63 -50.37 -27.63
CA GLU A 593 11.53 -51.30 -27.95
C GLU A 593 10.14 -50.66 -27.75
N GLY A 594 10.04 -49.55 -27.00
CA GLY A 594 8.81 -48.79 -26.76
C GLY A 594 8.23 -48.09 -27.99
N ASN A 595 9.05 -47.78 -28.99
CA ASN A 595 8.64 -47.01 -30.16
C ASN A 595 7.60 -47.77 -31.01
N VAL A 596 6.39 -47.21 -31.12
CA VAL A 596 5.25 -47.80 -31.84
C VAL A 596 5.57 -48.08 -33.30
N LEU A 597 6.36 -47.23 -33.97
CA LEU A 597 6.75 -47.46 -35.36
C LEU A 597 7.59 -48.73 -35.50
N VAL A 598 8.63 -48.89 -34.67
CA VAL A 598 9.54 -50.05 -34.68
C VAL A 598 8.80 -51.35 -34.31
N LYS A 599 7.88 -51.28 -33.34
CA LYS A 599 6.97 -52.38 -32.99
C LYS A 599 6.04 -52.78 -34.15
N MET A 600 5.50 -51.82 -34.89
CA MET A 600 4.63 -52.12 -36.04
C MET A 600 5.43 -52.59 -37.26
N GLU A 601 6.61 -52.05 -37.51
CA GLU A 601 7.53 -52.51 -38.57
C GLU A 601 7.94 -53.97 -38.34
N SER A 602 8.38 -54.30 -37.12
CA SER A 602 8.70 -55.68 -36.77
C SER A 602 7.49 -56.61 -36.85
N ALA A 603 6.30 -56.18 -36.41
CA ALA A 603 5.07 -56.99 -36.52
C ALA A 603 4.63 -57.25 -37.98
N VAL A 604 4.66 -56.21 -38.84
CA VAL A 604 4.36 -56.35 -40.27
C VAL A 604 5.40 -57.24 -40.96
N ARG A 605 6.69 -57.04 -40.68
CA ARG A 605 7.79 -57.85 -41.24
C ARG A 605 7.72 -59.31 -40.78
N ALA A 606 7.38 -59.57 -39.52
CA ALA A 606 7.25 -60.92 -38.98
C ALA A 606 6.08 -61.70 -39.63
N LYS A 607 5.01 -61.02 -40.04
CA LYS A 607 3.85 -61.69 -40.67
C LYS A 607 3.92 -61.77 -42.20
N PHE A 608 4.41 -60.73 -42.87
CA PHE A 608 4.38 -60.62 -44.34
C PHE A 608 5.76 -60.64 -45.01
N GLY A 609 6.85 -60.75 -44.23
CA GLY A 609 8.21 -60.73 -44.75
C GLY A 609 8.69 -59.34 -45.19
N ASP A 610 9.89 -59.32 -45.79
CA ASP A 610 10.48 -58.10 -46.33
C ASP A 610 9.63 -57.51 -47.47
N PRO A 611 9.58 -56.17 -47.61
CA PRO A 611 8.82 -55.54 -48.67
C PRO A 611 9.32 -56.02 -50.04
N PRO A 612 8.44 -56.29 -51.01
CA PRO A 612 8.86 -56.64 -52.36
C PRO A 612 9.75 -55.52 -52.90
N ALA A 613 10.90 -55.91 -53.48
CA ALA A 613 11.87 -54.96 -54.01
C ALA A 613 11.17 -53.99 -54.96
N PRO A 614 11.49 -52.68 -54.93
CA PRO A 614 10.86 -51.71 -55.82
C PRO A 614 11.10 -52.16 -57.26
N MET A 615 10.01 -52.43 -57.99
CA MET A 615 10.10 -52.70 -59.42
C MET A 615 10.70 -51.46 -60.09
N THR A 616 11.98 -51.54 -60.45
CA THR A 616 12.63 -50.56 -61.31
C THR A 616 11.89 -50.55 -62.65
N PRO A 617 11.50 -49.37 -63.17
CA PRO A 617 10.76 -49.25 -64.43
C PRO A 617 11.63 -49.65 -65.64
#